data_AF-A0A7C4EGU8-F1
#
_entry.id   AF-A0A7C4EGU8-F1
#
_cell.length_a   1.000
_cell.length_b   1.000
_cell.length_c   1.000
_cell.angle_alpha   90.00
_cell.angle_beta   90.00
_cell.angle_gamma   90.00
#
_symmetry.space_group_name_H-M   'P 1'
#
loop_
_entity.id
_entity.type
_entity.pdbx_description
1 polymer ?
#
loop_
_entity_poly.entity_id
_entity_poly.type
_entity_poly.pdbx_seq_one_letter_code
_entity_poly.pdbx_strand_id
1 'polypeptide(L)' 'MATQCNIDGRGRLARLITGLLTLAGAVAAIVLWAWPGGGAVAWIVSALLVLAGLFQVYEAAVGWCATRALGFRTPM' A
#
# COMPACT_ATOMS: atom_id res chain seq x y z
N MET A 1 -7.99 -19.41 8.93
CA MET A 1 -6.60 -19.93 8.87
C MET A 1 -5.68 -18.74 9.06
N ALA A 2 -4.94 -18.67 10.16
CA ALA A 2 -4.02 -17.56 10.41
C ALA A 2 -2.83 -17.70 9.44
N THR A 3 -2.60 -16.69 8.61
CA THR A 3 -1.39 -16.60 7.79
C THR A 3 -0.17 -16.58 8.73
N GLN A 4 0.83 -17.41 8.46
CA GLN A 4 2.07 -17.41 9.23
C GLN A 4 2.70 -16.01 9.15
N CYS A 5 3.05 -15.44 10.30
CA CYS A 5 3.77 -14.17 10.35
C CYS A 5 5.09 -14.31 9.59
N ASN A 6 5.30 -13.50 8.56
CA ASN A 6 6.47 -13.55 7.66
C ASN A 6 7.23 -12.22 7.62
N ILE A 7 6.83 -11.25 8.45
CA ILE A 7 7.41 -9.92 8.48
C ILE A 7 7.99 -9.63 9.86
N ASP A 8 9.23 -9.14 9.89
CA ASP A 8 9.87 -8.70 11.12
C ASP A 8 9.23 -7.40 11.62
N GLY A 9 9.35 -7.08 12.91
CA GLY A 9 8.74 -5.86 13.48
C GLY A 9 9.16 -4.57 12.77
N ARG A 10 10.41 -4.50 12.27
CA ARG A 10 10.91 -3.40 11.44
C ARG A 10 10.26 -3.36 10.06
N GLY A 11 10.15 -4.52 9.41
CA GLY A 11 9.47 -4.65 8.12
C GLY A 11 7.99 -4.27 8.22
N ARG A 12 7.32 -4.65 9.33
CA ARG A 12 5.93 -4.28 9.63
C ARG A 12 5.75 -2.77 9.70
N LEU A 13 6.63 -2.09 10.42
CA LEU A 13 6.60 -0.63 10.56
C LEU A 13 6.88 0.04 9.21
N ALA A 14 7.89 -0.42 8.46
CA ALA A 14 8.19 0.10 7.14
C ALA A 14 6.98 -0.01 6.20
N ARG A 15 6.31 -1.18 6.18
CA ARG A 15 5.12 -1.42 5.36
C ARG A 15 3.93 -0.53 5.74
N LEU A 16 3.76 -0.28 7.05
CA LEU A 16 2.74 0.63 7.56
C LEU A 16 3.02 2.08 7.14
N ILE A 17 4.27 2.52 7.24
CA ILE A 17 4.69 3.88 6.83
C ILE A 17 4.53 4.04 5.32
N THR A 18 5.03 3.10 4.51
CA THR A 18 4.88 3.20 3.04
C THR A 18 3.42 3.13 2.62
N GLY A 19 2.60 2.31 3.28
CA GLY A 19 1.15 2.26 3.07
C GLY A 19 0.47 3.60 3.37
N LEU A 20 0.77 4.22 4.52
CA LEU A 20 0.26 5.54 4.89
C LEU A 20 0.70 6.64 3.92
N LEU A 21 1.96 6.64 3.52
CA LEU A 21 2.47 7.60 2.52
C LEU A 21 1.79 7.40 1.16
N THR A 22 1.56 6.15 0.76
CA THR A 22 0.83 5.83 -0.48
C THR A 22 -0.61 6.33 -0.40
N LEU A 23 -1.29 6.17 0.73
CA LEU A 23 -2.64 6.71 0.95
C LEU A 23 -2.67 8.23 0.93
N ALA A 24 -1.70 8.88 1.57
CA ALA A 24 -1.57 10.34 1.51
C ALA A 24 -1.34 10.83 0.08
N GLY A 25 -0.49 10.13 -0.69
CA GLY A 25 -0.30 10.36 -2.11
C GLY A 25 -1.57 10.13 -2.94
N ALA A 26 -2.36 9.12 -2.59
CA ALA A 26 -3.65 8.85 -3.23
C ALA A 26 -4.64 10.00 -2.99
N VAL A 27 -4.74 10.51 -1.76
CA VAL A 27 -5.57 11.68 -1.44
C VAL A 27 -5.11 12.90 -2.22
N ALA A 28 -3.80 13.15 -2.29
CA ALA A 28 -3.25 14.24 -3.08
C ALA A 28 -3.58 14.09 -4.58
N ALA A 29 -3.45 12.89 -5.14
CA ALA A 29 -3.81 12.60 -6.53
C ALA A 29 -5.31 12.82 -6.80
N ILE A 30 -6.19 12.44 -5.87
CA ILE A 30 -7.62 12.69 -6.00
C ILE A 30 -7.91 14.19 -6.00
N VAL A 31 -7.41 14.93 -4.99
CA VAL A 31 -7.75 16.34 -4.79
C VAL A 31 -7.11 17.25 -5.84
N LEU A 32 -5.86 16.99 -6.21
CA LEU A 32 -5.09 17.88 -7.08
C LEU A 32 -5.16 17.50 -8.57
N TRP A 33 -5.56 16.27 -8.89
CA TRP A 33 -5.54 15.79 -10.27
C TRP A 33 -6.86 15.18 -10.74
N ALA A 34 -7.47 14.27 -9.99
CA ALA A 34 -8.73 13.64 -10.42
C ALA A 34 -9.92 14.62 -10.33
N TRP A 35 -10.05 15.35 -9.22
CA TRP A 35 -11.15 16.26 -8.93
C TRP A 35 -11.20 17.52 -9.81
N PRO A 36 -10.08 18.20 -10.12
CA PRO A 36 -10.09 19.45 -10.90
C PRO A 36 -10.42 19.30 -12.40
N GLY A 37 -10.89 18.12 -12.82
CA GLY A 37 -11.17 17.80 -14.22
C GLY A 37 -10.35 16.63 -14.77
N GLY A 38 -9.78 15.79 -13.91
CA GLY A 38 -9.07 14.60 -14.34
C GLY A 38 -10.00 13.61 -15.05
N GLY A 39 -9.57 13.12 -16.21
CA GLY A 39 -10.29 12.12 -16.98
C GLY A 39 -10.26 10.72 -16.33
N ALA A 40 -10.79 9.72 -17.03
CA ALA A 40 -10.87 8.35 -16.52
C ALA A 40 -9.52 7.80 -16.01
N VAL A 41 -8.41 8.14 -16.67
CA VAL A 41 -7.06 7.73 -16.24
C VAL A 41 -6.71 8.27 -14.86
N ALA A 42 -7.00 9.53 -14.56
CA ALA A 42 -6.69 10.15 -13.26
C ALA A 42 -7.44 9.45 -12.13
N TRP A 43 -8.71 9.11 -12.36
CA TRP A 43 -9.53 8.35 -11.41
C TRP A 43 -9.05 6.91 -11.23
N ILE A 44 -8.72 6.21 -12.33
CA ILE A 44 -8.22 4.83 -12.27
C ILE A 44 -6.90 4.79 -11.49
N VAL A 45 -5.95 5.67 -11.79
CA VAL A 45 -4.66 5.73 -11.09
C VAL A 45 -4.86 6.06 -9.61
N SER A 46 -5.72 7.02 -9.30
CA SER A 46 -6.04 7.38 -7.92
C SER A 46 -6.66 6.21 -7.15
N ALA A 47 -7.59 5.47 -7.77
CA ALA A 47 -8.20 4.29 -7.17
C ALA A 47 -7.18 3.17 -6.92
N LEU A 48 -6.28 2.93 -7.87
CA LEU A 48 -5.19 1.94 -7.72
C LEU A 48 -4.24 2.33 -6.58
N LEU A 49 -3.93 3.63 -6.42
CA LEU A 49 -3.12 4.11 -5.30
C LEU A 49 -3.81 3.88 -3.95
N VAL A 50 -5.11 4.15 -3.85
CA VAL A 50 -5.89 3.85 -2.63
C VAL A 50 -5.82 2.36 -2.31
N LEU A 51 -6.10 1.49 -3.29
CA LEU A 51 -6.08 0.05 -3.10
C LEU A 51 -4.69 -0.45 -2.70
N ALA A 52 -3.64 0.04 -3.36
CA ALA A 52 -2.25 -0.31 -3.04
C ALA A 52 -1.84 0.16 -1.64
N GLY A 53 -2.27 1.35 -1.22
CA GLY A 53 -2.03 1.88 0.12
C GLY A 53 -2.74 1.07 1.20
N LEU A 54 -4.04 0.78 1.02
CA LEU A 54 -4.81 -0.07 1.93
C LEU A 54 -4.23 -1.47 2.03
N PHE A 55 -3.81 -2.05 0.91
CA PHE A 55 -3.19 -3.38 0.89
C PHE A 55 -1.89 -3.41 1.70
N GLN A 56 -1.02 -2.41 1.57
CA GLN A 56 0.20 -2.32 2.38
C GLN A 56 -0.09 -2.18 3.88
N VAL A 57 -1.10 -1.39 4.25
CA VAL A 57 -1.53 -1.25 5.66
C VAL A 57 -2.10 -2.57 6.18
N TYR A 58 -2.86 -3.30 5.37
CA TYR A 58 -3.39 -4.62 5.70
C TYR A 58 -2.26 -5.65 5.90
N GLU A 59 -1.28 -5.70 5.00
CA GLU A 59 -0.09 -6.56 5.12
C GLU A 59 0.65 -6.27 6.44
N ALA A 60 0.81 -4.99 6.79
CA ALA A 60 1.36 -4.59 8.07
C ALA A 60 0.47 -5.07 9.23
N ALA A 61 -0.85 -4.88 9.18
CA ALA A 61 -1.77 -5.28 10.25
C ALA A 61 -1.77 -6.79 10.50
N VAL A 62 -1.75 -7.61 9.45
CA VAL A 62 -1.73 -9.07 9.57
C VAL A 62 -0.34 -9.61 9.93
N GLY A 63 0.72 -8.83 9.72
CA GLY A 63 2.10 -9.31 9.90
C GLY A 63 2.52 -10.24 8.76
N TRP A 64 1.94 -10.06 7.58
CA TRP A 64 2.16 -10.92 6.42
C TRP A 64 2.49 -10.07 5.20
N CYS A 65 3.59 -10.41 4.53
CA CYS A 65 4.09 -9.69 3.36
C CYS A 65 3.99 -10.59 2.12
N ALA A 66 3.20 -10.20 1.12
CA ALA A 66 3.01 -10.97 -0.09
C ALA A 66 4.32 -11.14 -0.88
N THR A 67 5.20 -10.12 -0.91
CA THR A 67 6.46 -10.19 -1.66
C THR A 67 7.41 -11.24 -1.08
N ARG A 68 7.53 -11.34 0.25
CA ARG A 68 8.29 -12.43 0.87
C ARG A 68 7.63 -13.80 0.65
N ALA A 69 6.29 -13.87 0.64
CA ALA A 69 5.58 -15.12 0.33
C ALA A 69 5.79 -15.57 -1.13
N LEU A 70 6.00 -14.63 -2.05
CA LEU A 70 6.38 -14.89 -3.45
C LEU A 70 7.88 -15.23 -3.61
N GLY A 71 8.66 -15.29 -2.52
CA GLY A 71 10.07 -15.66 -2.54
C GLY A 71 11.05 -14.51 -2.80
N PHE A 72 10.59 -13.26 -2.82
CA PHE A 72 11.48 -12.11 -2.95
C PHE A 72 12.26 -11.90 -1.64
N ARG A 73 13.59 -11.91 -1.74
CA ARG A 73 14.47 -11.53 -0.63
C ARG A 73 14.48 -10.01 -0.49
N THR A 74 13.63 -9.50 0.39
CA THR A 74 13.71 -8.12 0.85
C THR A 74 14.81 -8.03 1.92
N PRO A 75 15.70 -7.02 1.88
CA PRO A 75 16.72 -6.82 2.93
C PRO A 75 16.12 -6.37 4.27
N MET A 76 14.81 -6.13 4.29
CA MET A 76 13.99 -5.77 5.44
C MET A 76 13.11 -6.93 5.84
#